data_AF-A0A2G2YRH4-F1
#
_entry.id   AF-A0A2G2YRH4-F1
#
_cell.length_a   1.000
_cell.length_b   1.000
_cell.length_c   1.000
_cell.angle_alpha   90.00
_cell.angle_beta   90.00
_cell.angle_gamma   90.00
#
_symmetry.space_group_name_H-M   'P 1'
#
loop_
_entity.id
_entity.type
_entity.pdbx_description
1 polymer ?
#
loop_
_entity_poly.entity_id
_entity_poly.type
_entity_poly.pdbx_seq_one_letter_code
_entity_poly.pdbx_strand_id
1 'polypeptide(L)'
;MDIWILEDFHGQVWSKKHTIVAELTNYICPSKSARPTEKTMPELGKLVAVASARNGEVLILKHQKNRNSKEYLYDTKSRVMKMFGISIKHLESFVPHKDSLFSMKRIS
;
A
#
# COMPACT_ATOMS: atom_id res chain seq x y z
N MET A 1 -4.83 5.79 -8.20
CA MET A 1 -3.58 6.14 -7.50
C MET A 1 -2.43 5.44 -8.19
N ASP A 2 -1.41 6.17 -8.59
CA ASP A 2 -0.29 5.61 -9.35
C ASP A 2 0.84 5.16 -8.44
N ILE A 3 1.42 4.00 -8.75
CA ILE A 3 2.60 3.44 -8.11
C ILE A 3 3.77 3.59 -9.08
N TRP A 4 4.79 4.28 -8.63
CA TRP A 4 6.04 4.51 -9.33
C TRP A 4 7.16 3.75 -8.62
N ILE A 5 8.01 3.06 -9.37
CA ILE A 5 9.17 2.36 -8.82
C ILE A 5 10.43 3.10 -9.26
N LEU A 6 11.40 3.20 -8.35
CA LEU A 6 12.73 3.72 -8.67
C LEU A 6 13.53 2.62 -9.35
N GLU A 7 13.76 2.75 -10.66
CA GLU A 7 14.52 1.76 -11.45
C GLU A 7 16.02 2.01 -11.40
N ASP A 8 16.42 3.28 -11.33
CA ASP A 8 17.80 3.69 -11.16
C ASP A 8 17.91 4.68 -9.99
N PHE A 9 18.64 4.26 -8.97
CA PHE A 9 18.88 5.07 -7.78
C PHE A 9 19.78 6.28 -8.08
N HIS A 10 20.82 6.12 -8.92
CA HIS A 10 21.79 7.18 -9.19
C HIS A 10 21.21 8.25 -10.12
N GLY A 11 20.52 7.84 -11.18
CA GLY A 11 19.82 8.74 -12.09
C GLY A 11 18.49 9.26 -11.57
N GLN A 12 18.03 8.80 -10.39
CA GLN A 12 16.71 9.07 -9.83
C GLN A 12 15.56 8.80 -10.84
N VAL A 13 15.68 7.72 -11.61
CA VAL A 13 14.73 7.40 -12.68
C VAL A 13 13.53 6.66 -12.11
N TRP A 14 12.38 7.32 -12.13
CA TRP A 14 11.11 6.76 -11.69
C TRP A 14 10.26 6.32 -12.88
N SER A 15 9.80 5.07 -12.87
CA SER A 15 8.85 4.57 -13.85
C SER A 15 7.49 4.29 -13.21
N LYS A 16 6.41 4.68 -13.89
CA LYS A 16 5.05 4.30 -13.48
C LYS A 16 4.88 2.81 -13.75
N LYS A 17 4.64 2.02 -12.71
CA LYS A 17 4.46 0.57 -12.82
C LYS A 17 3.03 0.12 -12.76
N HIS A 18 2.22 0.75 -11.92
CA HIS A 18 0.87 0.27 -11.67
C HIS A 18 -0.08 1.39 -11.29
N THR A 19 -1.38 1.15 -11.45
CA THR A 19 -2.44 2.05 -10.99
C THR A 19 -3.42 1.28 -10.12
N ILE A 20 -3.59 1.72 -8.87
CA ILE A 20 -4.66 1.25 -8.00
C ILE A 20 -5.94 2.01 -8.36
N VAL A 21 -6.95 1.28 -8.80
CA VAL A 21 -8.30 1.75 -9.13
C VAL A 21 -9.26 1.02 -8.18
N ALA A 22 -10.06 1.76 -7.41
CA ALA A 22 -10.87 1.18 -6.33
C ALA A 22 -11.89 0.17 -6.86
N GLU A 23 -12.50 0.51 -8.01
CA GLU A 23 -13.51 -0.27 -8.72
C GLU A 23 -12.95 -1.57 -9.29
N LEU A 24 -11.64 -1.64 -9.53
CA LEU A 24 -10.94 -2.81 -10.07
C LEU A 24 -10.16 -3.58 -9.01
N THR A 25 -10.27 -3.19 -7.75
CA THR A 25 -9.53 -3.80 -6.63
C THR A 25 -10.46 -4.64 -5.78
N ASN A 26 -10.12 -5.91 -5.59
CA ASN A 26 -10.87 -6.78 -4.69
C ASN A 26 -10.42 -6.52 -3.25
N TYR A 27 -11.33 -6.04 -2.40
CA TYR A 27 -11.04 -5.73 -1.00
C TYR A 27 -11.46 -6.88 -0.06
N ILE A 28 -10.52 -7.32 0.76
CA ILE A 28 -10.70 -8.41 1.72
C ILE A 28 -10.52 -7.86 3.14
N CYS A 29 -11.62 -7.82 3.90
CA CYS A 29 -11.64 -7.50 5.31
C CYS A 29 -11.74 -8.79 6.16
N PRO A 30 -10.82 -9.04 7.12
CA PRO A 30 -10.96 -10.16 8.04
C PRO A 30 -12.21 -10.05 8.91
N SER A 31 -12.98 -11.14 8.97
CA SER A 31 -14.31 -11.22 9.59
C SER A 31 -14.33 -10.95 11.10
N LYS A 32 -13.23 -11.22 11.81
CA LYS A 32 -13.15 -11.10 13.28
C LYS A 32 -13.08 -9.66 13.81
N SER A 33 -13.02 -8.65 12.95
CA SER A 33 -12.80 -7.24 13.35
C SER A 33 -13.96 -6.28 12.99
N ALA A 34 -14.97 -6.74 12.26
CA ALA A 34 -15.68 -5.84 11.35
C ALA A 34 -16.74 -4.96 12.02
N ARG A 35 -16.34 -3.75 12.47
CA ARG A 35 -17.26 -2.59 12.43
C ARG A 35 -17.72 -2.38 10.98
N PRO A 36 -18.96 -1.88 10.73
CA PRO A 36 -19.48 -1.71 9.37
C PRO A 36 -18.56 -0.90 8.44
N THR A 37 -17.90 0.10 8.98
CA THR A 37 -16.94 0.99 8.30
C THR A 37 -15.67 0.29 7.79
N GLU A 38 -15.42 -0.96 8.21
CA GLU A 38 -14.21 -1.70 7.89
C GLU A 38 -14.41 -2.68 6.73
N LYS A 39 -15.68 -2.95 6.41
CA LYS A 39 -16.08 -3.83 5.29
C LYS A 39 -15.93 -3.14 3.94
N THR A 40 -15.77 -1.83 3.93
CA THR A 40 -15.62 -1.03 2.71
C THR A 40 -14.16 -0.78 2.38
N MET A 41 -13.86 -0.64 1.09
CA MET A 41 -12.54 -0.22 0.61
C MET A 41 -12.09 1.06 1.34
N PRO A 42 -10.83 1.13 1.83
CA PRO A 42 -10.29 2.38 2.38
C PRO A 42 -10.23 3.47 1.32
N GLU A 43 -10.37 4.73 1.75
CA GLU A 43 -10.14 5.87 0.88
C GLU A 43 -8.67 5.90 0.41
N LEU A 44 -8.44 5.54 -0.85
CA LEU A 44 -7.09 5.44 -1.43
C LEU A 44 -6.30 6.74 -1.28
N GLY A 45 -6.95 7.91 -1.34
CA GLY A 45 -6.31 9.21 -1.16
C GLY A 45 -5.71 9.45 0.23
N LYS A 46 -6.17 8.71 1.25
CA LYS A 46 -5.67 8.76 2.64
C LYS A 46 -4.58 7.72 2.94
N LEU A 47 -4.34 6.81 2.00
CA LEU A 47 -3.31 5.78 2.14
C LEU A 47 -1.95 6.29 1.67
N VAL A 48 -0.91 5.82 2.35
CA VAL A 48 0.48 6.00 1.97
C VAL A 48 1.19 4.65 1.96
N ALA A 49 2.06 4.50 0.96
CA ALA A 49 3.09 3.50 0.90
C ALA A 49 4.05 3.63 2.06
N VAL A 50 4.38 2.52 2.71
CA VAL A 50 5.43 2.48 3.73
C VAL A 50 6.52 1.48 3.44
N ALA A 51 6.19 0.40 2.73
CA ALA A 51 7.15 -0.60 2.30
C ALA A 51 6.60 -1.39 1.11
N SER A 52 7.48 -2.01 0.35
CA SER A 52 7.09 -3.02 -0.63
C SER A 52 7.88 -4.30 -0.39
N ALA A 53 7.34 -5.39 -0.90
CA ALA A 53 7.94 -6.71 -0.88
C ALA A 53 7.87 -7.32 -2.27
N ARG A 54 8.69 -8.35 -2.51
CA ARG A 54 8.75 -9.06 -3.80
C ARG A 54 8.95 -8.08 -4.97
N ASN A 55 9.92 -7.17 -4.85
CA ASN A 55 10.27 -6.18 -5.89
C ASN A 55 9.08 -5.32 -6.36
N GLY A 56 8.23 -4.88 -5.41
CA GLY A 56 7.07 -4.04 -5.72
C GLY A 56 5.82 -4.81 -6.14
N GLU A 57 5.83 -6.15 -6.12
CA GLU A 57 4.62 -6.95 -6.36
C GLU A 57 3.62 -6.84 -5.22
N VAL A 58 4.10 -6.63 -3.99
CA VAL A 58 3.24 -6.42 -2.82
C VAL A 58 3.59 -5.09 -2.17
N LEU A 59 2.58 -4.25 -1.95
CA LEU A 59 2.73 -2.98 -1.24
C LEU A 59 2.12 -3.09 0.14
N ILE A 60 2.83 -2.52 1.12
CA ILE A 60 2.33 -2.29 2.46
C ILE A 60 1.89 -0.83 2.53
N LEU A 61 0.63 -0.62 2.85
CA LEU A 61 -0.02 0.69 2.90
C LEU A 61 -0.57 0.94 4.31
N LYS A 62 -0.56 2.21 4.74
CA LYS A 62 -1.22 2.64 6.00
C LYS A 62 -1.92 3.98 5.81
N HIS A 63 -2.78 4.37 6.75
CA HIS A 63 -3.35 5.74 6.71
C HIS A 63 -2.31 6.77 7.14
N GLN A 64 -2.20 7.86 6.38
CA GLN A 64 -1.18 8.89 6.59
C GLN A 64 -1.21 9.54 7.99
N LYS A 65 -2.41 9.70 8.57
CA LYS A 65 -2.63 10.55 9.75
C LYS A 65 -2.82 9.80 11.07
N ASN A 66 -2.72 8.47 11.09
CA ASN A 66 -3.07 7.69 12.28
C ASN A 66 -1.95 6.70 12.62
N ARG A 67 -1.33 6.85 13.80
CA ARG A 67 -0.24 5.99 14.26
C ARG A 67 -0.70 4.58 14.65
N ASN A 68 -1.97 4.45 15.02
CA ASN A 68 -2.66 3.18 15.23
C ASN A 68 -3.51 2.82 13.99
N SER A 69 -3.13 3.33 12.80
CA SER A 69 -3.84 3.00 11.57
C SER A 69 -3.65 1.55 11.23
N LYS A 70 -4.72 0.96 10.69
CA LYS A 70 -4.67 -0.35 10.07
C LYS A 70 -3.73 -0.34 8.89
N GLU A 71 -3.02 -1.44 8.75
CA GLU A 71 -2.18 -1.74 7.61
C GLU A 71 -2.97 -2.50 6.54
N TYR A 72 -2.60 -2.28 5.29
CA TYR A 72 -3.18 -2.95 4.15
C TYR A 72 -2.06 -3.54 3.31
N LEU A 73 -2.25 -4.76 2.83
CA LEU A 73 -1.41 -5.34 1.78
C LEU A 73 -2.13 -5.22 0.46
N TYR A 74 -1.44 -4.71 -0.55
CA TYR A 74 -1.94 -4.65 -1.92
C TYR A 74 -1.04 -5.49 -2.82
N ASP A 75 -1.60 -6.54 -3.40
CA ASP A 75 -0.94 -7.35 -4.42
C ASP A 75 -1.23 -6.75 -5.81
N THR A 76 -0.19 -6.30 -6.51
CA THR A 76 -0.32 -5.56 -7.76
C THR A 76 -0.79 -6.44 -8.93
N LYS A 77 -0.42 -7.73 -8.93
CA LYS A 77 -0.78 -8.69 -9.98
C LYS A 77 -2.26 -9.07 -9.91
N SER A 78 -2.69 -9.52 -8.73
CA SER A 78 -4.08 -9.95 -8.49
C SER A 78 -5.04 -8.81 -8.19
N ARG A 79 -4.51 -7.60 -7.96
CA ARG A 79 -5.29 -6.40 -7.56
C ARG A 79 -6.13 -6.66 -6.32
N VAL A 80 -5.57 -7.40 -5.37
CA VAL A 80 -6.23 -7.69 -4.09
C VAL A 80 -5.68 -6.76 -3.02
N MET A 81 -6.58 -6.08 -2.31
CA MET A 81 -6.25 -5.33 -1.10
C MET A 81 -6.77 -6.08 0.12
N LYS A 82 -5.88 -6.46 1.03
CA LYS A 82 -6.24 -7.15 2.28
C LYS A 82 -5.91 -6.27 3.47
N MET A 83 -6.90 -6.04 4.33
CA MET A 83 -6.68 -5.38 5.62
C MET A 83 -6.01 -6.33 6.61
N PHE A 84 -4.94 -5.88 7.25
CA PHE A 84 -4.30 -6.58 8.36
C PHE A 84 -4.92 -6.12 9.68
N GLY A 85 -5.32 -7.08 10.51
CA GLY A 85 -5.91 -6.82 11.83
C GLY A 85 -4.88 -6.75 12.96
N ILE A 86 -3.59 -6.90 12.66
CA ILE A 86 -2.50 -6.87 13.63
C ILE A 86 -1.68 -5.61 13.34
N SER A 87 -1.63 -4.70 14.30
CA SER A 87 -0.75 -3.53 14.23
C SER A 87 0.70 -4.00 14.23
N ILE A 88 1.44 -3.66 13.18
CA ILE A 88 2.87 -3.92 13.11
C ILE A 88 3.55 -2.82 13.92
N LYS A 89 3.98 -3.17 15.14
CA LYS A 89 4.76 -2.24 15.98
C LYS A 89 6.00 -1.80 15.23
N HIS A 90 6.27 -0.50 15.24
CA HIS A 90 7.44 0.11 14.62
C HIS A 90 7.56 -0.10 13.09
N LEU A 91 6.45 -0.10 12.36
CA LEU A 91 6.50 -0.08 10.89
C LEU A 91 7.30 1.12 10.32
N GLU A 92 7.41 2.22 11.08
CA GLU A 92 8.25 3.38 10.76
C GLU A 92 9.76 3.07 10.83
N SER A 93 10.16 2.06 11.63
CA SER A 93 11.53 1.56 11.67
C SER A 93 11.76 0.37 10.73
N PHE A 94 10.74 -0.03 9.95
CA PHE A 94 10.93 -1.00 8.89
C PHE A 94 11.73 -0.30 7.79
N VAL A 95 13.01 -0.64 7.68
CA VAL A 95 13.86 -0.16 6.58
C VAL A 95 13.55 -1.03 5.37
N PRO A 96 12.84 -0.51 4.35
CA PRO A 96 12.61 -1.27 3.14
C PRO A 96 13.97 -1.58 2.48
N HIS A 97 14.10 -2.79 1.94
CA HIS A 97 15.27 -3.14 1.13
C HIS A 97 15.40 -2.16 -0.04
N LYS A 98 16.61 -1.92 -0.56
CA LYS A 98 16.85 -0.98 -1.68
C LYS A 98 15.98 -1.26 -2.92
N ASP A 99 15.62 -2.53 -3.15
CA ASP A 99 14.75 -2.96 -4.27
C ASP A 99 13.26 -2.70 -3.98
N SER A 100 12.95 -2.07 -2.85
CA SER A 100 11.63 -1.75 -2.36
C SER A 100 11.38 -0.23 -2.30
N LEU A 101 12.12 0.55 -3.11
CA LEU A 101 11.93 1.98 -3.25
C LEU A 101 10.81 2.28 -4.28
N PHE A 102 9.70 2.81 -3.80
CA PHE A 102 8.53 3.17 -4.61
C PHE A 102 7.90 4.47 -4.09
N SER A 103 7.25 5.20 -4.99
CA SER A 103 6.55 6.45 -4.71
C SER A 103 5.10 6.30 -5.16
N MET A 104 4.16 6.81 -4.37
CA MET A 104 2.76 6.88 -4.79
C MET A 104 2.41 8.30 -5.20
N LYS A 105 1.85 8.45 -6.41
CA LYS A 105 1.36 9.74 -6.91
C LYS A 105 -0.16 9.68 -7.06
N ARG A 106 -0.83 10.74 -6.60
CA ARG A 106 -2.28 10.88 -6.83
C ARG A 106 -2.49 11.22 -8.30
N ILE A 107 -3.51 10.61 -8.91
CA ILE A 107 -3.99 11.06 -10.22
C ILE A 107 -4.91 12.25 -9.91
N SER A 108 -4.58 13.41 -10.46
CA SER A 108 -5.38 14.63 -10.37
C SER A 108 -6.71 14.48 -11.09
#